data_AF-A0A1V9DYR0-F1
#
_entry.id   AF-A0A1V9DYR0-F1
#
_cell.length_a   1.000
_cell.length_b   1.000
_cell.length_c   1.000
_cell.angle_alpha   90.00
_cell.angle_beta   90.00
_cell.angle_gamma   90.00
#
_symmetry.space_group_name_H-M   'P 1'
#
loop_
_entity.id
_entity.type
_entity.pdbx_description
1 polymer ?
#
loop_
_entity_poly.entity_id
_entity_poly.type
_entity_poly.pdbx_seq_one_letter_code
_entity_poly.pdbx_strand_id
1 'polypeptide(L)'
;MRAIFLAVFMAISLISVANKIDELKIESEIVHFVDELSGYTTVFPKSIPSDLSHIRFLKIDIDNNGSTDLLVNDRKIFAIVDAGNDKFELKYVGTEHKENRLVRIDTTGTMPILIIKKQNGYQNRYQPKFAEMLDSITYQFNGFIEYNSKPKEIKLERIKISSERCFGSCPIYELTVDSNRSAALNAKAYMKHEGLLKTKIDKSLSMNSSVC
;
A
#
# COMPACT_ATOMS: atom_id res chain seq x y z
N MET A 1 40.06 6.58 29.38
CA MET A 1 38.69 6.02 29.40
C MET A 1 37.68 6.76 28.50
N ARG A 2 37.64 8.10 28.46
CA ARG A 2 36.68 8.84 27.59
C ARG A 2 36.88 8.64 26.07
N ALA A 3 38.11 8.49 25.59
CA ALA A 3 38.40 8.29 24.17
C ALA A 3 37.96 6.91 23.63
N ILE A 4 37.95 5.88 24.49
CA ILE A 4 37.52 4.51 24.09
C ILE A 4 36.00 4.45 23.90
N PHE A 5 35.23 5.14 24.76
CA PHE A 5 33.77 5.24 24.61
C PHE A 5 33.35 5.94 23.30
N LEU A 6 34.06 6.99 22.89
CA LEU A 6 33.83 7.69 21.62
C LEU A 6 34.13 6.82 20.40
N ALA A 7 35.19 6.01 20.45
CA ALA A 7 35.54 5.09 19.37
C ALA A 7 34.51 3.95 19.22
N VAL A 8 34.00 3.41 20.34
CA VAL A 8 32.95 2.38 20.32
C VAL A 8 31.62 2.94 19.79
N PHE A 9 31.26 4.18 20.14
CA PHE A 9 30.03 4.82 19.62
C PHE A 9 30.10 5.08 18.10
N MET A 10 31.28 5.45 17.57
CA MET A 10 31.49 5.59 16.11
C MET A 10 31.51 4.25 15.37
N ALA A 11 31.99 3.18 16.00
CA ALA A 11 32.02 1.85 15.38
C ALA A 11 30.62 1.23 15.24
N ILE A 12 29.71 1.51 16.20
CA ILE A 12 28.32 1.00 16.16
C ILE A 12 27.50 1.71 15.07
N SER A 13 27.80 2.97 14.75
CA SER A 13 27.13 3.71 13.67
C SER A 13 27.46 3.25 12.25
N LEU A 14 28.39 2.29 12.07
CA LEU A 14 28.80 1.78 10.75
C LEU A 14 28.16 0.45 10.37
N ILE A 15 27.35 -0.15 11.25
CA ILE A 15 26.61 -1.37 10.93
C ILE A 15 25.30 -0.96 10.25
N SER A 16 25.40 -0.56 8.99
CA SER A 16 24.24 -0.51 8.10
C SER A 16 23.91 -1.96 7.74
N VAL A 17 22.89 -2.53 8.38
CA VAL A 17 22.36 -3.82 7.97
C VAL A 17 21.62 -3.55 6.65
N ALA A 18 22.22 -3.94 5.54
CA ALA A 18 21.53 -3.96 4.25
C ALA A 18 20.35 -4.93 4.36
N ASN A 19 19.16 -4.52 3.92
CA ASN A 19 18.01 -5.42 3.97
C ASN A 19 18.05 -6.41 2.78
N LYS A 20 17.21 -7.46 2.81
CA LYS A 20 17.18 -8.48 1.74
C LYS A 20 16.94 -7.87 0.35
N ILE A 21 16.22 -6.75 0.27
CA ILE A 21 15.97 -6.04 -0.98
C ILE A 21 17.25 -5.37 -1.50
N ASP A 22 18.08 -4.78 -0.62
CA ASP A 22 19.38 -4.19 -0.97
C ASP A 22 20.35 -5.21 -1.57
N GLU A 23 20.26 -6.47 -1.14
CA GLU A 23 21.10 -7.56 -1.64
C GLU A 23 20.80 -7.98 -3.09
N LEU A 24 19.60 -7.66 -3.61
CA LEU A 24 19.18 -8.01 -4.98
C LEU A 24 19.91 -7.15 -6.02
N LYS A 25 20.84 -7.74 -6.79
CA LYS A 25 21.71 -7.01 -7.73
C LYS A 25 21.26 -7.12 -9.17
N ILE A 26 20.66 -8.24 -9.55
CA ILE A 26 20.31 -8.53 -10.94
C ILE A 26 18.83 -8.87 -11.11
N GLU A 27 18.31 -8.68 -12.33
CA GLU A 27 16.88 -8.91 -12.65
C GLU A 27 16.41 -10.31 -12.25
N SER A 28 17.22 -11.36 -12.45
CA SER A 28 16.83 -12.73 -12.09
C SER A 28 16.68 -12.95 -10.58
N GLU A 29 17.46 -12.25 -9.75
CA GLU A 29 17.31 -12.33 -8.28
C GLU A 29 16.01 -11.63 -7.85
N ILE A 30 15.68 -10.50 -8.48
CA ILE A 30 14.43 -9.79 -8.24
C ILE A 30 13.22 -10.62 -8.66
N VAL A 31 13.26 -11.22 -9.86
CA VAL A 31 12.22 -12.14 -10.34
C VAL A 31 12.00 -13.27 -9.33
N HIS A 32 13.08 -13.95 -8.92
CA HIS A 32 13.00 -15.05 -7.97
C HIS A 32 12.42 -14.61 -6.63
N PHE A 33 12.86 -13.46 -6.11
CA PHE A 33 12.36 -12.90 -4.86
C PHE A 33 10.86 -12.56 -4.92
N VAL A 34 10.41 -11.94 -6.02
CA VAL A 34 8.99 -11.60 -6.22
C VAL A 34 8.13 -12.86 -6.39
N ASP A 35 8.62 -13.86 -7.11
CA ASP A 35 7.92 -15.14 -7.31
C ASP A 35 7.72 -15.89 -5.98
N GLU A 36 8.75 -15.89 -5.12
CA GLU A 36 8.70 -16.49 -3.78
C GLU A 36 7.64 -15.82 -2.90
N LEU A 37 7.51 -14.49 -2.96
CA LEU A 37 6.58 -13.73 -2.13
C LEU A 37 5.14 -13.73 -2.65
N SER A 38 4.97 -13.59 -3.97
CA SER A 38 3.63 -13.44 -4.57
C SER A 38 2.91 -14.77 -4.78
N GLY A 39 3.63 -15.90 -4.82
CA GLY A 39 3.08 -17.20 -5.16
C GLY A 39 2.71 -17.36 -6.64
N TYR A 40 3.06 -16.39 -7.49
CA TYR A 40 2.84 -16.42 -8.93
C TYR A 40 4.14 -16.16 -9.68
N THR A 41 4.31 -16.81 -10.84
CA THR A 41 5.44 -16.53 -11.73
C THR A 41 5.26 -15.15 -12.37
N THR A 42 6.14 -14.22 -12.02
CA THR A 42 6.26 -12.94 -12.71
C THR A 42 6.75 -13.19 -14.13
N VAL A 43 5.91 -12.85 -15.10
CA VAL A 43 6.27 -12.88 -16.51
C VAL A 43 6.47 -11.44 -16.92
N PHE A 44 7.65 -10.88 -16.65
CA PHE A 44 8.01 -9.57 -17.20
C PHE A 44 7.94 -9.66 -18.73
N PRO A 45 6.91 -9.08 -19.38
CA PRO A 45 6.75 -9.23 -20.80
C PRO A 45 7.95 -8.59 -21.51
N LYS A 46 8.37 -9.14 -22.65
CA LYS A 46 9.47 -8.60 -23.45
C LYS A 46 9.24 -7.12 -23.83
N SER A 47 7.98 -6.69 -23.91
CA SER A 47 7.58 -5.31 -24.05
C SER A 47 6.58 -4.94 -22.96
N ILE A 48 6.94 -3.97 -22.13
CA ILE A 48 5.99 -3.27 -21.27
C ILE A 48 5.54 -2.07 -22.09
N PRO A 49 4.25 -1.95 -22.46
CA PRO A 49 3.75 -0.67 -22.91
C PRO A 49 3.80 0.23 -21.66
N SER A 50 4.86 1.01 -21.49
CA SER A 50 4.99 2.07 -20.48
C SER A 50 5.91 3.15 -21.05
N ASP A 51 5.64 4.41 -20.72
CA ASP A 51 6.53 5.52 -21.06
C ASP A 51 7.88 5.39 -20.29
N LEU A 52 7.90 4.56 -19.24
CA LEU A 52 9.06 4.06 -18.50
C LEU A 52 9.28 2.55 -18.71
N SER A 53 9.06 2.03 -19.92
CA SER A 53 9.26 0.60 -20.23
C SER A 53 10.66 0.05 -19.91
N HIS A 54 11.64 0.93 -19.69
CA HIS A 54 13.00 0.61 -19.26
C HIS A 54 13.15 0.44 -17.74
N ILE A 55 12.24 0.97 -16.92
CA ILE A 55 12.24 0.81 -15.46
C ILE A 55 11.27 -0.31 -15.11
N ARG A 56 11.80 -1.53 -14.97
CA ARG A 56 11.03 -2.72 -14.55
C ARG A 56 10.88 -2.81 -13.05
N PHE A 57 11.87 -2.32 -12.33
CA PHE A 57 11.88 -2.27 -10.88
C PHE A 57 12.68 -1.06 -10.40
N LEU A 58 12.38 -0.59 -9.20
CA LEU A 58 13.11 0.46 -8.52
C LEU A 58 13.20 0.14 -7.04
N LYS A 59 14.41 0.28 -6.48
CA LYS A 59 14.63 0.27 -5.03
C LYS A 59 14.39 1.67 -4.48
N ILE A 60 13.47 1.81 -3.55
CA ILE A 60 13.04 3.10 -3.01
C ILE A 60 12.35 2.90 -1.67
N ASP A 61 12.53 3.80 -0.72
CA ASP A 61 11.76 3.83 0.53
C ASP A 61 10.38 4.48 0.25
N ILE A 62 9.34 3.65 0.09
CA ILE A 62 8.00 4.07 -0.35
C ILE A 62 7.16 4.54 0.82
N ASP A 63 7.32 3.92 1.99
CA ASP A 63 6.55 4.23 3.21
C ASP A 63 7.30 5.16 4.18
N ASN A 64 8.55 5.54 3.86
CA ASN A 64 9.45 6.39 4.62
C ASN A 64 9.74 5.81 6.02
N ASN A 65 9.87 4.48 6.10
CA ASN A 65 10.23 3.77 7.33
C ASN A 65 11.76 3.61 7.52
N GLY A 66 12.56 4.02 6.54
CA GLY A 66 14.02 3.93 6.55
C GLY A 66 14.59 2.65 5.94
N SER A 67 13.74 1.70 5.56
CA SER A 67 14.11 0.48 4.83
C SER A 67 13.92 0.67 3.32
N THR A 68 14.69 -0.07 2.53
CA THR A 68 14.53 -0.08 1.08
C THR A 68 13.36 -0.98 0.68
N ASP A 69 12.36 -0.43 -0.01
CA ASP A 69 11.31 -1.20 -0.66
C ASP A 69 11.62 -1.48 -2.13
N LEU A 70 10.82 -2.35 -2.75
CA LEU A 70 10.93 -2.68 -4.16
C LEU A 70 9.64 -2.33 -4.90
N LEU A 71 9.67 -1.27 -5.71
CA LEU A 71 8.60 -0.97 -6.67
C LEU A 71 8.82 -1.81 -7.93
N VAL A 72 7.80 -2.54 -8.36
CA VAL A 72 7.79 -3.34 -9.58
C VAL A 72 6.79 -2.75 -10.57
N ASN A 73 7.26 -2.47 -11.78
CA ASN A 73 6.48 -1.95 -12.88
C ASN A 73 6.41 -3.03 -13.96
N ASP A 74 5.48 -3.97 -13.79
CA ASP A 74 5.18 -5.03 -14.74
C ASP A 74 3.84 -4.74 -15.45
N ARG A 75 3.10 -5.75 -15.93
CA ARG A 75 1.69 -5.62 -16.36
C ARG A 75 0.81 -4.93 -15.32
N LYS A 76 1.18 -5.11 -14.05
CA LYS A 76 0.60 -4.41 -12.90
C LYS A 76 1.73 -3.73 -12.15
N ILE A 77 1.44 -2.56 -11.59
CA ILE A 77 2.36 -1.87 -10.71
C ILE A 77 2.07 -2.31 -9.27
N PHE A 78 3.09 -2.74 -8.55
CA PHE A 78 3.00 -3.08 -7.14
C PHE A 78 4.32 -2.79 -6.44
N ALA A 79 4.27 -2.70 -5.12
CA ALA A 79 5.44 -2.60 -4.27
C ALA A 79 5.54 -3.84 -3.37
N ILE A 80 6.77 -4.22 -3.05
CA ILE A 80 7.08 -5.09 -1.93
C ILE A 80 7.66 -4.18 -0.85
N VAL A 81 6.89 -3.96 0.21
CA VAL A 81 7.23 -3.09 1.33
C VAL A 81 7.91 -3.91 2.40
N ASP A 82 9.09 -3.46 2.86
CA ASP A 82 9.83 -4.08 3.95
C ASP A 82 9.31 -3.57 5.30
N ALA A 83 8.57 -4.42 6.01
CA ALA A 83 8.05 -4.15 7.34
C ALA A 83 9.07 -4.47 8.46
N GLY A 84 10.32 -4.78 8.08
CA GLY A 84 11.41 -5.15 8.95
C GLY A 84 11.35 -6.59 9.44
N ASN A 85 12.46 -7.08 10.01
CA ASN A 85 12.59 -8.47 10.49
C ASN A 85 12.24 -9.52 9.41
N ASP A 86 12.70 -9.29 8.17
CA ASP A 86 12.43 -10.14 7.01
C ASP A 86 10.94 -10.34 6.70
N LYS A 87 10.10 -9.37 7.05
CA LYS A 87 8.67 -9.36 6.72
C LYS A 87 8.43 -8.43 5.55
N PHE A 88 7.88 -8.99 4.49
CA PHE A 88 7.60 -8.26 3.25
C PHE A 88 6.11 -8.29 2.95
N GLU A 89 5.56 -7.14 2.56
CA GLU A 89 4.15 -7.01 2.18
C GLU A 89 4.00 -6.59 0.73
N LEU A 90 3.21 -7.34 -0.04
CA LEU A 90 2.88 -7.00 -1.41
C LEU A 90 1.71 -6.02 -1.47
N LYS A 91 1.89 -4.87 -2.12
CA LYS A 91 0.92 -3.77 -2.19
C LYS A 91 0.71 -3.32 -3.64
N TYR A 92 -0.47 -3.53 -4.19
CA TYR A 92 -0.80 -3.11 -5.56
C TYR A 92 -1.11 -1.62 -5.64
N VAL A 93 -0.66 -0.96 -6.71
CA VAL A 93 -1.09 0.41 -7.05
C VAL A 93 -2.44 0.33 -7.75
N GLY A 94 -3.51 0.65 -7.01
CA GLY A 94 -4.90 0.51 -7.49
C GLY A 94 -5.50 -0.82 -7.06
N THR A 95 -6.15 -1.53 -7.99
CA THR A 95 -6.68 -2.87 -7.70
C THR A 95 -5.84 -3.93 -8.42
N GLU A 96 -5.83 -5.14 -7.89
CA GLU A 96 -5.16 -6.29 -8.51
C GLU A 96 -5.66 -6.59 -9.94
N HIS A 97 -6.81 -6.05 -10.35
CA HIS A 97 -7.43 -6.28 -11.66
C HIS A 97 -7.32 -5.10 -12.63
N LYS A 98 -6.68 -3.98 -12.23
CA LYS A 98 -6.55 -2.80 -13.08
C LYS A 98 -5.12 -2.63 -13.57
N GLU A 99 -4.97 -2.54 -14.88
CA GLU A 99 -3.69 -2.24 -15.53
C GLU A 99 -3.45 -0.72 -15.48
N ASN A 100 -2.81 -0.27 -14.40
CA ASN A 100 -2.25 1.07 -14.34
C ASN A 100 -0.87 1.09 -15.00
N ARG A 101 -0.52 2.19 -15.67
CA ARG A 101 0.81 2.36 -16.28
C ARG A 101 1.59 3.43 -15.53
N LEU A 102 2.81 3.11 -15.09
CA LEU A 102 3.67 4.09 -14.43
C LEU A 102 4.21 5.05 -15.49
N VAL A 103 4.11 6.35 -15.21
CA VAL A 103 4.59 7.43 -16.09
C VAL A 103 5.84 8.06 -15.55
N ARG A 104 5.85 8.41 -14.26
CA ARG A 104 7.02 8.95 -13.56
C ARG A 104 6.89 8.79 -12.05
N ILE A 105 8.00 8.94 -11.36
CA ILE A 105 8.09 8.97 -9.91
C ILE A 105 8.66 10.33 -9.52
N ASP A 106 7.99 11.01 -8.59
CA ASP A 106 8.46 12.26 -8.00
C ASP A 106 8.97 11.98 -6.58
N THR A 107 10.27 12.17 -6.39
CA THR A 107 10.97 11.93 -5.11
C THR A 107 11.46 13.24 -4.49
N THR A 108 10.96 14.39 -4.94
CA THR A 108 11.38 15.70 -4.42
C THR A 108 10.79 16.02 -3.04
N GLY A 109 9.72 15.34 -2.65
CA GLY A 109 9.08 15.47 -1.35
C GLY A 109 9.60 14.47 -0.31
N THR A 110 8.94 14.43 0.85
CA THR A 110 9.26 13.48 1.93
C THR A 110 8.78 12.07 1.66
N MET A 111 7.77 11.92 0.79
CA MET A 111 7.20 10.64 0.37
C MET A 111 7.23 10.58 -1.15
N PRO A 112 7.56 9.43 -1.76
CA PRO A 112 7.44 9.26 -3.19
C PRO A 112 6.01 9.46 -3.67
N ILE A 113 5.87 10.11 -4.83
CA ILE A 113 4.59 10.25 -5.54
C ILE A 113 4.72 9.53 -6.89
N LEU A 114 3.90 8.52 -7.09
CA LEU A 114 3.77 7.80 -8.35
C LEU A 114 2.78 8.52 -9.24
N ILE A 115 3.21 8.90 -10.44
CA ILE A 115 2.31 9.42 -11.47
C ILE A 115 1.96 8.26 -12.39
N ILE A 116 0.67 7.92 -12.45
CA ILE A 116 0.16 6.80 -13.23
C ILE A 116 -0.82 7.25 -14.31
N LYS A 117 -0.96 6.46 -15.35
CA LYS A 117 -2.12 6.48 -16.25
C LYS A 117 -3.10 5.40 -15.81
N LYS A 118 -4.32 5.80 -15.46
CA LYS A 118 -5.41 4.86 -15.20
C LYS A 118 -5.94 4.33 -16.53
N GLN A 119 -5.92 3.01 -16.74
CA GLN A 119 -6.79 2.41 -17.76
C GLN A 119 -8.20 2.28 -17.19
N ASN A 120 -9.18 2.90 -17.86
CA ASN A 120 -10.57 2.67 -17.50
C ASN A 120 -10.97 1.24 -17.90
N GLY A 121 -11.47 0.49 -16.92
CA GLY A 121 -11.97 -0.87 -17.11
C GLY A 121 -13.17 -0.90 -18.06
N TYR A 122 -13.24 -1.97 -18.85
CA TYR A 122 -14.24 -2.26 -19.87
C TYR A 122 -14.22 -1.36 -21.11
N GLN A 123 -13.42 -1.77 -22.10
CA GLN A 123 -13.68 -1.44 -23.50
C GLN A 123 -14.94 -2.17 -23.97
N ASN A 124 -16.11 -1.60 -23.70
CA ASN A 124 -17.29 -1.98 -24.48
C ASN A 124 -17.13 -1.34 -25.87
N ARG A 125 -17.38 -2.10 -26.96
CA ARG A 125 -17.17 -1.63 -28.36
C ARG A 125 -17.93 -0.35 -28.75
N TYR A 126 -18.81 0.13 -27.87
CA TYR A 126 -19.68 1.29 -28.06
C TYR A 126 -19.34 2.48 -27.15
N GLN A 127 -18.35 2.37 -26.26
CA GLN A 127 -17.90 3.52 -25.47
C GLN A 127 -16.69 4.16 -26.14
N PRO A 128 -16.67 5.50 -26.30
CA PRO A 128 -15.49 6.19 -26.78
C PRO A 128 -14.29 5.83 -25.89
N LYS A 129 -13.10 5.71 -26.49
CA LYS A 129 -11.84 5.67 -25.73
C LYS A 129 -11.85 6.87 -24.79
N PHE A 130 -12.16 6.64 -23.51
CA PHE A 130 -11.99 7.67 -22.50
C PHE A 130 -10.52 8.06 -22.52
N ALA A 131 -10.25 9.37 -22.55
CA ALA A 131 -8.91 9.89 -22.54
C ALA A 131 -8.13 9.27 -21.37
N GLU A 132 -6.90 8.82 -21.62
CA GLU A 132 -6.01 8.34 -20.56
C GLU A 132 -5.90 9.45 -19.51
N MET A 133 -6.35 9.17 -18.29
CA MET A 133 -6.30 10.13 -17.20
C MET A 133 -5.06 9.88 -16.36
N LEU A 134 -4.26 10.93 -16.18
CA LEU A 134 -3.16 10.92 -15.23
C LEU A 134 -3.71 11.03 -13.81
N ASP A 135 -3.10 10.28 -12.91
CA ASP A 135 -3.35 10.41 -11.48
C ASP A 135 -2.04 10.39 -10.70
N SER A 136 -2.06 11.02 -9.53
CA SER A 136 -0.94 11.06 -8.59
C SER A 136 -1.29 10.21 -7.38
N ILE A 137 -0.41 9.28 -7.02
CA ILE A 137 -0.64 8.31 -5.95
C ILE A 137 0.55 8.33 -4.99
N THR A 138 0.29 8.19 -3.70
CA THR A 138 1.32 8.05 -2.67
C THR A 138 0.98 6.89 -1.75
N TYR A 139 1.96 6.38 -1.02
CA TYR A 139 1.75 5.29 -0.06
C TYR A 139 1.47 5.84 1.32
N GLN A 140 0.24 5.64 1.81
CA GLN A 140 -0.19 6.05 3.15
C GLN A 140 -1.25 5.08 3.68
N PHE A 141 -1.38 5.00 5.01
CA PHE A 141 -2.37 4.13 5.66
C PHE A 141 -2.27 2.65 5.22
N ASN A 142 -1.04 2.14 5.07
CA ASN A 142 -0.73 0.78 4.65
C ASN A 142 -1.22 0.41 3.23
N GLY A 143 -1.25 1.40 2.32
CA GLY A 143 -1.64 1.18 0.93
C GLY A 143 -1.39 2.40 0.04
N PHE A 144 -1.65 2.23 -1.26
CA PHE A 144 -1.57 3.30 -2.23
C PHE A 144 -2.88 4.08 -2.30
N ILE A 145 -2.83 5.39 -2.10
CA ILE A 145 -3.98 6.30 -2.14
C ILE A 145 -3.71 7.47 -3.10
N GLU A 146 -4.78 8.12 -3.54
CA GLU A 146 -4.67 9.36 -4.34
C GLU A 146 -3.94 10.45 -3.53
N TYR A 147 -2.94 11.07 -4.15
CA TYR A 147 -2.15 12.12 -3.54
C TYR A 147 -2.92 13.44 -3.54
N ASN A 148 -3.10 14.02 -2.35
CA ASN A 148 -3.67 15.34 -2.18
C ASN A 148 -2.60 16.36 -1.79
N SER A 149 -2.21 17.23 -2.71
CA SER A 149 -1.21 18.29 -2.48
C SER A 149 -1.65 19.38 -1.51
N LYS A 150 -2.96 19.48 -1.23
CA LYS A 150 -3.55 20.49 -0.34
C LYS A 150 -4.54 19.82 0.61
N PRO A 151 -4.05 19.01 1.56
CA PRO A 151 -4.93 18.35 2.52
C PRO A 151 -5.70 19.41 3.29
N LYS A 152 -7.03 19.30 3.28
CA LYS A 152 -7.89 20.15 4.09
C LYS A 152 -7.86 19.63 5.52
N GLU A 153 -7.58 20.50 6.49
CA GLU A 153 -7.78 20.15 7.88
C GLU A 153 -9.28 20.00 8.14
N ILE A 154 -9.70 18.77 8.43
CA ILE A 154 -11.10 18.43 8.70
C ILE A 154 -11.16 17.88 10.12
N LYS A 155 -11.96 18.54 10.96
CA LYS A 155 -12.30 18.01 12.29
C LYS A 155 -13.37 16.93 12.11
N LEU A 156 -12.95 15.67 12.19
CA LEU A 156 -13.84 14.53 12.09
C LEU A 156 -14.70 14.45 13.36
N GLU A 157 -16.01 14.67 13.23
CA GLU A 157 -16.94 14.57 14.38
C GLU A 157 -17.40 13.13 14.61
N ARG A 158 -17.77 12.44 13.53
CA ARG A 158 -18.32 11.08 13.56
C ARG A 158 -18.19 10.39 12.21
N ILE A 159 -17.85 9.10 12.23
CA ILE A 159 -18.00 8.17 11.12
C ILE A 159 -19.25 7.32 11.37
N LYS A 160 -20.08 7.14 10.34
CA LYS A 160 -21.21 6.21 10.34
C LYS A 160 -21.06 5.24 9.19
N ILE A 161 -21.10 3.95 9.49
CA ILE A 161 -21.08 2.87 8.51
C ILE A 161 -22.30 2.02 8.78
N SER A 162 -23.07 1.71 7.74
CA SER A 162 -24.23 0.84 7.86
C SER A 162 -24.27 -0.12 6.69
N SER A 163 -24.74 -1.34 6.96
CA SER A 163 -25.06 -2.31 5.92
C SER A 163 -26.56 -2.58 5.91
N GLU A 164 -27.08 -2.76 4.70
CA GLU A 164 -28.47 -3.13 4.47
C GLU A 164 -28.58 -4.60 4.02
N ARG A 165 -29.80 -5.05 3.74
CA ARG A 165 -30.07 -6.42 3.26
C ARG A 165 -29.39 -6.66 1.91
N CYS A 166 -28.70 -7.78 1.79
CA CYS A 166 -28.17 -8.30 0.52
C CYS A 166 -28.88 -9.63 0.16
N PHE A 167 -28.65 -10.15 -1.05
CA PHE A 167 -28.99 -11.54 -1.35
C PHE A 167 -28.05 -12.49 -0.58
N GLY A 168 -28.55 -13.11 0.49
CA GLY A 168 -27.81 -14.05 1.33
C GLY A 168 -27.76 -13.63 2.81
N SER A 169 -26.79 -14.14 3.54
CA SER A 169 -26.60 -13.89 4.98
C SER A 169 -25.56 -12.78 5.23
N CYS A 170 -25.70 -11.62 4.58
CA CYS A 170 -24.79 -10.49 4.86
C CYS A 170 -25.12 -9.89 6.23
N PRO A 171 -24.10 -9.58 7.05
CA PRO A 171 -24.27 -8.85 8.30
C PRO A 171 -25.07 -7.56 8.08
N ILE A 172 -26.09 -7.34 8.90
CA ILE A 172 -26.86 -6.10 8.95
C ILE A 172 -26.49 -5.37 10.23
N TYR A 173 -25.92 -4.17 10.13
CA TYR A 173 -25.48 -3.41 11.30
C TYR A 173 -25.42 -1.90 11.07
N GLU A 174 -25.28 -1.16 12.16
CA GLU A 174 -24.87 0.24 12.16
C GLU A 174 -23.67 0.42 13.09
N LEU A 175 -22.55 0.88 12.56
CA LEU A 175 -21.35 1.24 13.29
C LEU A 175 -21.21 2.76 13.32
N THR A 176 -21.04 3.31 14.50
CA THR A 176 -20.70 4.71 14.71
C THR A 176 -19.37 4.82 15.43
N VAL A 177 -18.52 5.76 15.01
CA VAL A 177 -17.27 6.09 15.69
C VAL A 177 -17.21 7.60 15.85
N ASP A 178 -17.23 8.08 17.09
CA ASP A 178 -17.16 9.50 17.42
C ASP A 178 -15.70 10.00 17.51
N SER A 179 -15.51 11.31 17.42
CA SER A 179 -14.21 12.00 17.54
C SER A 179 -13.41 11.66 18.81
N ASN A 180 -14.10 11.30 19.89
CA ASN A 180 -13.49 10.86 21.15
C ASN A 180 -13.09 9.37 21.16
N ARG A 181 -13.20 8.70 20.00
CA ARG A 181 -12.98 7.27 19.77
C ARG A 181 -13.98 6.34 20.46
N SER A 182 -15.09 6.87 20.95
CA SER A 182 -16.23 6.03 21.34
C SER A 182 -16.82 5.40 20.09
N ALA A 183 -16.99 4.08 20.13
CA ALA A 183 -17.59 3.32 19.05
C ALA A 183 -18.83 2.58 19.55
N ALA A 184 -19.88 2.55 18.72
CA ALA A 184 -21.08 1.78 18.97
C ALA A 184 -21.45 0.98 17.72
N LEU A 185 -21.54 -0.34 17.86
CA LEU A 185 -22.00 -1.28 16.86
C LEU A 185 -23.38 -1.79 17.26
N ASN A 186 -24.39 -1.47 16.45
CA ASN A 186 -25.73 -2.01 16.55
C ASN A 186 -25.86 -3.18 15.55
N ALA A 187 -25.56 -4.39 16.00
CA ALA A 187 -25.65 -5.61 15.19
C ALA A 187 -27.11 -6.08 15.14
N LYS A 188 -27.70 -6.14 13.94
CA LYS A 188 -29.13 -6.39 13.76
C LYS A 188 -29.47 -7.81 13.28
N ALA A 189 -28.69 -8.35 12.34
CA ALA A 189 -28.92 -9.69 11.79
C ALA A 189 -27.66 -10.27 11.15
N TYR A 190 -27.61 -11.59 11.03
CA TYR A 190 -26.53 -12.35 10.37
C TYR A 190 -25.14 -12.02 10.92
N MET A 191 -25.06 -11.77 12.23
CA MET A 191 -23.83 -11.59 12.98
C MET A 191 -23.73 -12.65 14.07
N LYS A 192 -22.52 -13.03 14.46
CA LYS A 192 -22.28 -13.99 15.55
C LYS A 192 -22.91 -13.52 16.88
N HIS A 193 -22.97 -12.21 17.08
CA HIS A 193 -23.59 -11.57 18.23
C HIS A 193 -24.46 -10.41 17.73
N GLU A 194 -25.73 -10.40 18.15
CA GLU A 194 -26.67 -9.32 17.89
C GLU A 194 -26.78 -8.39 19.11
N GLY A 195 -27.26 -7.18 18.87
CA GLY A 195 -27.46 -6.15 19.89
C GLY A 195 -26.41 -5.03 19.83
N LEU A 196 -26.42 -4.21 20.88
CA LEU A 196 -25.61 -3.01 20.98
C LEU A 196 -24.30 -3.29 21.71
N LEU A 197 -23.19 -3.25 20.98
CA LEU A 197 -21.85 -3.26 21.54
C LEU A 197 -21.33 -1.81 21.60
N LYS A 198 -20.82 -1.39 22.75
CA LYS A 198 -20.12 -0.11 22.92
C LYS A 198 -18.70 -0.35 23.37
N THR A 199 -17.75 0.36 22.77
CA THR A 199 -16.34 0.28 23.14
C THR A 199 -15.63 1.61 22.91
N LYS A 200 -14.35 1.69 23.27
CA LYS A 200 -13.46 2.79 22.95
C LYS A 200 -12.31 2.26 22.11
N ILE A 201 -12.05 2.87 20.97
CA ILE A 201 -10.98 2.43 20.08
C ILE A 201 -9.63 2.83 20.70
N ASP A 202 -8.79 1.83 20.93
CA ASP A 202 -7.43 2.02 21.43
C ASP A 202 -6.55 2.75 20.43
N LYS A 203 -5.54 3.46 20.93
CA LYS A 203 -4.59 4.20 20.05
C LYS A 203 -3.66 3.28 19.27
N SER A 204 -3.47 2.04 19.71
CA SER A 204 -2.57 1.07 19.09
C SER A 204 -3.35 0.11 18.21
N LEU A 205 -3.44 0.44 16.92
CA LEU A 205 -3.85 -0.51 15.89
C LEU A 205 -2.84 -0.39 14.75
N SER A 206 -1.77 -1.18 14.81
CA SER A 206 -1.12 -1.67 13.60
C SER A 206 -2.15 -2.61 12.95
N MET A 207 -2.67 -2.23 11.79
CA MET A 207 -3.52 -3.12 11.00
C MET A 207 -2.67 -4.28 10.46
N ASN A 208 -2.50 -5.33 11.26
CA ASN A 208 -2.05 -6.62 10.76
C ASN A 208 -3.20 -7.19 9.92
N SER A 209 -3.13 -6.97 8.60
CA SER A 209 -4.06 -7.58 7.65
C SER A 209 -3.74 -9.06 7.51
N SER A 210 -4.27 -9.86 8.43
CA SER A 210 -4.28 -11.32 8.29
C SER A 210 -5.55 -11.91 8.88
N VAL A 211 -6.71 -11.43 8.43
CA VAL A 211 -7.99 -12.15 8.54
C VAL A 211 -8.92 -11.70 7.40
N CYS A 212 -8.94 -12.47 6.32
CA CYS A 212 -10.14 -12.78 5.52
C CYS A 212 -10.01 -14.24 5.07
#